data_AF-A0A061QXK5-F1
#
_entry.id   AF-A0A061QXK5-F1
#
_cell.length_a   1.000
_cell.length_b   1.000
_cell.length_c   1.000
_cell.angle_alpha   90.00
_cell.angle_beta   90.00
_cell.angle_gamma   90.00
#
_symmetry.space_group_name_H-M   'P 1'
#
loop_
_entity.id
_entity.type
_entity.pdbx_description
1 polymer ?
#
loop_
_entity_poly.entity_id
_entity_poly.type
_entity_poly.pdbx_seq_one_letter_code
_entity_poly.pdbx_strand_id
1 'polypeptide(L)'
;MAVAPSKVVGKVFTTSAYNLSRRVKLGRQLSSIFNRPASLHANCFKTPHVKRSARRCRLQTVSSIGFDLPGSPSAKGIEKQAEELIKLASSLLVYQYVLKQKPGQAFLKILLRLQGGRPADALEAYGEFYHALSIRGYASWQEYVLRQIFWGKHCTFAQQAAAGDLPADAASPAHEAARHDLDVLQQLCVTESTLVSWFRETYPSVGDRWAKAAERLALPSGGRGGEGGDSGGGGGGPAGMCGPPATLEQIRRAGDRLAGSWQWSDGLDVLQAHYEAHGAGLLGLHWVVAWEGDHLAELEPAETAQPRSPSWELLGRLVGAGAPPALADNAMEHLAGGGGGHCLVRGPAGTATSAAVWGALAAAAREGLRVIHLSGGSRQLTHKSLDQLGRKLALHKRLRFVVVLENLQTRMGSEEHSSLVMYLSGMGGSLWPANALLYATTTATGPLLPGSSDGGVLEGCFDLSVNVGPPPGHDPSI
;
A
#
# COMPACT_ATOMS: atom_id res chain seq x y z
N MET A 1 23.24 -67.12 -19.54
CA MET A 1 23.13 -67.67 -18.16
C MET A 1 23.46 -66.56 -17.19
N ALA A 2 22.57 -66.36 -16.22
CA ALA A 2 22.40 -65.13 -15.46
C ALA A 2 23.55 -64.83 -14.48
N VAL A 3 23.91 -63.54 -14.39
CA VAL A 3 24.71 -62.95 -13.32
C VAL A 3 23.76 -62.16 -12.42
N ALA A 4 23.83 -62.43 -11.12
CA ALA A 4 22.96 -61.88 -10.09
C ALA A 4 23.27 -60.39 -9.78
N PRO A 5 22.27 -59.59 -9.39
CA PRO A 5 22.50 -58.32 -8.71
C PRO A 5 22.23 -58.38 -7.21
N SER A 6 23.05 -57.63 -6.50
CA SER A 6 23.15 -57.43 -5.06
C SER A 6 22.03 -56.54 -4.49
N LYS A 7 21.64 -56.84 -3.25
CA LYS A 7 20.65 -56.10 -2.44
C LYS A 7 21.24 -54.80 -1.88
N VAL A 8 20.54 -53.68 -2.04
CA VAL A 8 20.59 -52.53 -1.12
C VAL A 8 19.17 -52.08 -0.83
N VAL A 9 18.73 -52.27 0.42
CA VAL A 9 17.42 -51.87 0.94
C VAL A 9 17.55 -50.45 1.52
N GLY A 10 16.95 -49.47 0.87
CA GLY A 10 16.76 -48.13 1.42
C GLY A 10 15.53 -48.07 2.32
N LYS A 11 15.73 -47.83 3.62
CA LYS A 11 14.66 -47.44 4.55
C LYS A 11 14.36 -45.94 4.37
N VAL A 12 13.24 -45.64 3.73
CA VAL A 12 12.62 -44.30 3.75
C VAL A 12 11.89 -44.16 5.07
N PHE A 13 12.38 -43.30 5.97
CA PHE A 13 11.62 -42.87 7.16
C PHE A 13 10.62 -41.80 6.75
N THR A 14 9.34 -42.12 6.89
CA THR A 14 8.21 -41.21 6.71
C THR A 14 8.10 -40.28 7.92
N THR A 15 8.32 -38.98 7.73
CA THR A 15 8.02 -37.94 8.73
C THR A 15 7.26 -36.79 8.06
N SER A 16 6.04 -37.06 7.58
CA SER A 16 5.26 -36.06 6.81
C SER A 16 3.88 -35.70 7.40
N ALA A 17 3.30 -36.50 8.30
CA ALA A 17 1.95 -36.21 8.80
C ALA A 17 1.89 -35.25 10.02
N TYR A 18 2.93 -35.22 10.86
CA TYR A 18 2.88 -34.47 12.13
C TYR A 18 3.17 -32.96 11.98
N ASN A 19 4.00 -32.59 11.00
CA ASN A 19 4.35 -31.18 10.72
C ASN A 19 3.22 -30.42 9.99
N LEU A 20 2.41 -31.12 9.20
CA LEU A 20 1.30 -30.51 8.45
C LEU A 20 0.16 -30.10 9.40
N SER A 21 -0.16 -30.92 10.40
CA SER A 21 -1.22 -30.62 11.39
C SER A 21 -0.87 -29.42 12.30
N ARG A 22 0.41 -29.21 12.62
CA ARG A 22 0.87 -28.04 13.41
C ARG A 22 0.88 -26.74 12.61
N ARG A 23 1.27 -26.78 11.33
CA ARG A 23 1.16 -25.61 10.42
C ARG A 23 -0.31 -25.19 10.24
N VAL A 24 -1.23 -26.14 10.16
CA VAL A 24 -2.69 -25.86 10.09
C VAL A 24 -3.22 -25.29 11.41
N LYS A 25 -2.77 -25.76 12.58
CA LYS A 25 -3.17 -25.18 13.88
C LYS A 25 -2.61 -23.78 14.12
N LEU A 26 -1.35 -23.52 13.75
CA LEU A 26 -0.73 -22.20 13.88
C LEU A 26 -1.36 -21.21 12.89
N GLY A 27 -1.61 -21.64 11.66
CA GLY A 27 -2.37 -20.89 10.66
C GLY A 27 -3.79 -20.59 11.12
N ARG A 28 -4.48 -21.53 11.79
CA ARG A 28 -5.79 -21.32 12.43
C ARG A 28 -5.75 -20.36 13.62
N GLN A 29 -4.72 -20.39 14.47
CA GLN A 29 -4.58 -19.43 15.57
C GLN A 29 -4.31 -18.01 15.06
N LEU A 30 -3.37 -17.84 14.12
CA LEU A 30 -3.07 -16.53 13.51
C LEU A 30 -4.25 -16.00 12.69
N SER A 31 -4.97 -16.86 11.94
CA SER A 31 -6.19 -16.45 11.25
C SER A 31 -7.36 -16.16 12.20
N SER A 32 -7.47 -16.85 13.35
CA SER A 32 -8.52 -16.56 14.34
C SER A 32 -8.38 -15.21 15.03
N ILE A 33 -7.16 -14.66 15.08
CA ILE A 33 -6.90 -13.31 15.60
C ILE A 33 -7.41 -12.23 14.62
N PHE A 34 -7.38 -12.50 13.30
CA PHE A 34 -7.64 -11.45 12.29
C PHE A 34 -8.85 -11.69 11.35
N ASN A 35 -9.56 -12.82 11.46
CA ASN A 35 -10.76 -13.15 10.66
C ASN A 35 -11.99 -13.43 11.54
N ARG A 36 -12.52 -12.42 12.24
CA ARG A 36 -13.92 -12.43 12.68
C ARG A 36 -14.75 -11.50 11.79
N PRO A 37 -15.82 -11.99 11.12
CA PRO A 37 -16.74 -11.10 10.43
C PRO A 37 -17.52 -10.28 11.47
N ALA A 38 -17.62 -8.97 11.24
CA ALA A 38 -18.44 -8.08 12.05
C ALA A 38 -19.92 -8.43 11.87
N SER A 39 -20.51 -9.13 12.84
CA SER A 39 -21.96 -9.28 12.94
C SER A 39 -22.54 -8.03 13.57
N LEU A 40 -23.15 -7.17 12.77
CA LEU A 40 -24.00 -6.07 13.23
C LEU A 40 -25.25 -6.66 13.90
N HIS A 41 -25.39 -6.48 15.20
CA HIS A 41 -26.68 -6.58 15.88
C HIS A 41 -27.02 -5.20 16.46
N ALA A 42 -28.02 -4.57 15.85
CA ALA A 42 -28.71 -3.43 16.40
C ALA A 42 -29.57 -3.88 17.59
N ASN A 43 -29.54 -3.15 18.70
CA ASN A 43 -30.76 -2.78 19.44
C ASN A 43 -30.52 -1.82 20.63
N CYS A 44 -31.41 -0.83 20.65
CA CYS A 44 -32.01 -0.14 21.81
C CYS A 44 -31.17 0.75 22.74
N PHE A 45 -31.32 2.05 22.49
CA PHE A 45 -31.19 3.14 23.45
C PHE A 45 -32.14 2.96 24.66
N LYS A 46 -31.58 3.00 25.87
CA LYS A 46 -32.23 3.57 27.07
C LYS A 46 -31.17 4.25 27.95
N THR A 47 -31.31 5.55 28.12
CA THR A 47 -30.56 6.40 29.06
C THR A 47 -30.94 6.10 30.51
N PRO A 48 -30.01 6.28 31.48
CA PRO A 48 -30.43 6.73 32.80
C PRO A 48 -29.67 7.97 33.32
N HIS A 49 -30.41 8.67 34.16
CA HIS A 49 -30.15 9.93 34.84
C HIS A 49 -28.79 10.06 35.55
N VAL A 50 -28.24 11.28 35.43
CA VAL A 50 -27.10 11.79 36.19
C VAL A 50 -27.51 12.10 37.63
N LYS A 51 -26.81 11.50 38.62
CA LYS A 51 -26.75 12.02 40.00
C LYS A 51 -25.32 12.42 40.32
N ARG A 52 -25.10 13.72 40.53
CA ARG A 52 -23.86 14.31 41.03
C ARG A 52 -23.63 13.85 42.47
N SER A 53 -22.49 13.23 42.74
CA SER A 53 -21.94 13.05 44.09
C SER A 53 -20.48 13.46 44.09
N ALA A 54 -20.20 14.62 44.68
CA ALA A 54 -18.86 15.05 44.99
C ALA A 54 -18.22 14.07 45.99
N ARG A 55 -17.11 13.44 45.60
CA ARG A 55 -16.21 12.75 46.53
C ARG A 55 -14.80 13.26 46.31
N ARG A 56 -14.24 13.83 47.38
CA ARG A 56 -12.82 14.17 47.56
C ARG A 56 -11.96 12.97 47.15
N CYS A 57 -11.24 13.07 46.04
CA CYS A 57 -10.14 12.15 45.75
C CYS A 57 -8.89 12.64 46.47
N ARG A 58 -8.43 11.82 47.42
CA ARG A 58 -7.06 11.83 47.92
C ARG A 58 -6.11 11.71 46.73
N LEU A 59 -5.00 12.43 46.80
CA LEU A 59 -3.81 12.22 45.98
C LEU A 59 -3.46 10.72 46.00
N GLN A 60 -3.80 10.01 44.93
CA GLN A 60 -3.17 8.75 44.56
C GLN A 60 -2.03 9.11 43.62
N THR A 61 -0.81 8.89 44.09
CA THR A 61 0.38 8.78 43.26
C THR A 61 0.10 7.76 42.16
N VAL A 62 -0.09 8.27 40.93
CA VAL A 62 -0.23 7.45 39.74
C VAL A 62 1.15 6.92 39.38
N SER A 63 1.26 5.60 39.38
CA SER A 63 2.43 4.84 38.97
C SER A 63 2.68 5.01 37.47
N SER A 64 3.41 6.06 37.11
CA SER A 64 4.20 6.11 35.89
C SER A 64 5.63 5.66 36.21
N ILE A 65 6.24 4.92 35.29
CA ILE A 65 7.66 4.53 35.23
C ILE A 65 8.00 3.21 35.95
N GLY A 66 8.03 2.14 35.16
CA GLY A 66 8.80 0.95 35.47
C GLY A 66 10.29 1.25 35.29
N PHE A 67 10.92 1.77 36.35
CA PHE A 67 12.34 1.59 36.59
C PHE A 67 12.50 0.18 37.17
N ASP A 68 12.94 -0.79 36.38
CA ASP A 68 13.55 -2.00 36.95
C ASP A 68 15.04 -1.71 37.18
N LEU A 69 15.37 -1.54 38.47
CA LEU A 69 16.73 -1.71 39.01
C LEU A 69 17.14 -3.20 38.90
N PRO A 70 18.45 -3.54 39.00
CA PRO A 70 19.10 -4.51 38.14
C PRO A 70 18.66 -5.95 38.39
N GLY A 71 18.07 -6.55 37.37
CA GLY A 71 17.84 -7.99 37.23
C GLY A 71 17.22 -8.24 35.86
N SER A 72 17.84 -9.09 35.04
CA SER A 72 17.25 -9.55 33.78
C SER A 72 15.82 -10.06 34.07
N PRO A 73 14.79 -9.67 33.30
CA PRO A 73 13.43 -10.11 33.54
C PRO A 73 13.38 -11.64 33.51
N SER A 74 12.91 -12.30 34.58
CA SER A 74 12.85 -13.76 34.61
C SER A 74 12.06 -14.33 33.42
N ALA A 75 12.34 -15.57 33.02
CA ALA A 75 11.63 -16.24 31.91
C ALA A 75 10.09 -16.16 32.04
N LYS A 76 9.53 -16.30 33.25
CA LYS A 76 8.09 -16.12 33.51
C LYS A 76 7.58 -14.69 33.28
N GLY A 77 8.43 -13.69 33.56
CA GLY A 77 8.14 -12.29 33.26
C GLY A 77 8.06 -12.04 31.76
N ILE A 78 8.98 -12.62 30.99
CA ILE A 78 9.01 -12.53 29.53
C ILE A 78 7.78 -13.21 28.92
N GLU A 79 7.39 -14.40 29.40
CA GLU A 79 6.18 -15.09 28.96
C GLU A 79 4.93 -14.20 29.13
N LYS A 80 4.80 -13.57 30.30
CA LYS A 80 3.69 -12.66 30.60
C LYS A 80 3.71 -11.41 29.72
N GLN A 81 4.89 -10.79 29.54
CA GLN A 81 5.05 -9.63 28.65
C GLN A 81 4.69 -9.97 27.20
N ALA A 82 5.14 -11.12 26.70
CA ALA A 82 4.78 -11.59 25.36
C ALA A 82 3.27 -11.85 25.22
N GLU A 83 2.61 -12.38 26.26
CA GLU A 83 1.15 -12.53 26.30
C GLU A 83 0.42 -11.18 26.25
N GLU A 84 0.88 -10.20 27.03
CA GLU A 84 0.33 -8.84 27.04
C GLU A 84 0.48 -8.16 25.66
N LEU A 85 1.63 -8.29 25.01
CA LEU A 85 1.84 -7.75 23.66
C LEU A 85 0.93 -8.41 22.61
N ILE A 86 0.66 -9.71 22.69
CA ILE A 86 -0.31 -10.35 21.78
C ILE A 86 -1.74 -9.82 22.01
N LYS A 87 -2.13 -9.56 23.26
CA LYS A 87 -3.43 -8.95 23.57
C LYS A 87 -3.53 -7.55 22.99
N LEU A 88 -2.48 -6.73 23.14
CA LEU A 88 -2.39 -5.40 22.55
C LEU A 88 -2.44 -5.45 21.01
N ALA A 89 -1.69 -6.35 20.37
CA ALA A 89 -1.77 -6.56 18.93
C ALA A 89 -3.19 -6.91 18.44
N SER A 90 -3.97 -7.59 19.26
CA SER A 90 -5.35 -7.96 18.98
C SER A 90 -6.35 -6.84 19.25
N SER A 91 -5.96 -5.76 19.95
CA SER A 91 -6.82 -4.62 20.23
C SER A 91 -6.78 -3.52 19.17
N LEU A 92 -5.92 -3.65 18.15
CA LEU A 92 -5.83 -2.70 17.04
C LEU A 92 -7.16 -2.56 16.29
N LEU A 93 -7.54 -1.33 15.98
CA LEU A 93 -8.81 -0.95 15.36
C LEU A 93 -8.64 -0.58 13.89
N VAL A 94 -7.83 0.44 13.59
CA VAL A 94 -7.68 1.06 12.26
C VAL A 94 -6.34 0.73 11.59
N TYR A 95 -5.32 0.34 12.35
CA TYR A 95 -3.98 -0.01 11.85
C TYR A 95 -3.67 -1.52 11.92
N GLN A 96 -4.70 -2.37 11.99
CA GLN A 96 -4.54 -3.83 12.02
C GLN A 96 -3.66 -4.38 10.87
N TYR A 97 -3.68 -3.72 9.71
CA TYR A 97 -2.96 -4.18 8.53
C TYR A 97 -1.43 -4.13 8.70
N VAL A 98 -0.91 -3.29 9.61
CA VAL A 98 0.52 -3.23 9.98
C VAL A 98 1.03 -4.61 10.39
N LEU A 99 0.21 -5.41 11.07
CA LEU A 99 0.57 -6.75 11.53
C LEU A 99 0.21 -7.86 10.53
N LYS A 100 -0.56 -7.58 9.47
CA LYS A 100 -1.01 -8.60 8.50
C LYS A 100 0.06 -9.00 7.48
N GLN A 101 1.10 -8.18 7.28
CA GLN A 101 2.19 -8.52 6.36
C GLN A 101 3.16 -9.55 6.96
N LYS A 102 4.00 -10.14 6.10
CA LYS A 102 5.02 -11.14 6.48
C LYS A 102 5.85 -10.70 7.71
N PRO A 103 6.40 -9.47 7.82
CA PRO A 103 7.15 -9.06 9.02
C PRO A 103 6.31 -9.05 10.29
N GLY A 104 5.09 -8.51 10.24
CA GLY A 104 4.17 -8.49 11.38
C GLY A 104 3.73 -9.88 11.84
N GLN A 105 3.43 -10.78 10.90
CA GLN A 105 3.09 -12.16 11.24
C GLN A 105 4.28 -12.92 11.84
N ALA A 106 5.50 -12.68 11.36
CA ALA A 106 6.71 -13.27 11.93
C ALA A 106 7.00 -12.72 13.34
N PHE A 107 6.77 -11.42 13.59
CA PHE A 107 6.86 -10.82 14.92
C PHE A 107 5.88 -11.46 15.91
N LEU A 108 4.60 -11.60 15.53
CA LEU A 108 3.61 -12.27 16.38
C LEU A 108 3.96 -13.74 16.63
N LYS A 109 4.55 -14.41 15.64
CA LYS A 109 5.06 -15.78 15.80
C LYS A 109 6.19 -15.84 16.83
N ILE A 110 7.09 -14.85 16.87
CA ILE A 110 8.12 -14.75 17.92
C ILE A 110 7.47 -14.66 19.30
N LEU A 111 6.54 -13.71 19.51
CA LEU A 111 5.87 -13.52 20.80
C LEU A 111 5.17 -14.81 21.27
N LEU A 112 4.51 -15.51 20.35
CA LEU A 112 3.86 -16.78 20.67
C LEU A 112 4.86 -17.87 21.08
N ARG A 113 6.07 -17.87 20.51
CA ARG A 113 7.12 -18.84 20.89
C ARG A 113 7.75 -18.50 22.24
N LEU A 114 7.89 -17.24 22.57
CA LEU A 114 8.39 -16.80 23.88
C LEU A 114 7.47 -17.16 25.04
N GLN A 115 6.18 -17.41 24.81
CA GLN A 115 5.26 -17.96 25.81
C GLN A 115 5.48 -19.46 26.12
N GLY A 116 6.32 -20.14 25.33
CA GLY A 116 6.65 -21.54 25.51
C GLY A 116 6.87 -22.29 24.20
N GLY A 117 7.78 -23.26 24.21
CA GLY A 117 8.06 -24.09 23.05
C GLY A 117 9.49 -24.64 23.01
N ARG A 118 9.84 -25.30 21.89
CA ARG A 118 11.21 -25.78 21.67
C ARG A 118 12.07 -24.61 21.19
N PRO A 119 13.35 -24.51 21.64
CA PRO A 119 14.27 -23.47 21.17
C PRO A 119 14.38 -23.39 19.64
N ALA A 120 14.40 -24.54 18.96
CA ALA A 120 14.48 -24.61 17.50
C ALA A 120 13.31 -23.88 16.81
N ASP A 121 12.08 -24.04 17.33
CA ASP A 121 10.88 -23.41 16.75
C ASP A 121 10.88 -21.88 16.97
N ALA A 122 11.48 -21.41 18.06
CA ALA A 122 11.66 -20.00 18.36
C ALA A 122 12.73 -19.36 17.47
N LEU A 123 13.89 -20.02 17.32
CA LEU A 123 14.98 -19.56 16.47
C LEU A 123 14.56 -19.50 14.98
N GLU A 124 13.76 -20.48 14.51
CA GLU A 124 13.17 -20.45 13.17
C GLU A 124 12.24 -19.24 13.00
N ALA A 125 11.40 -18.94 13.99
CA ALA A 125 10.51 -17.76 13.96
C ALA A 125 11.30 -16.45 13.90
N TYR A 126 12.40 -16.33 14.66
CA TYR A 126 13.28 -15.16 14.59
C TYR A 126 13.97 -15.05 13.22
N GLY A 127 14.42 -16.17 12.64
CA GLY A 127 15.01 -16.21 11.31
C GLY A 127 14.04 -15.73 10.22
N GLU A 128 12.77 -16.15 10.28
CA GLU A 128 11.72 -15.67 9.38
C GLU A 128 11.48 -14.16 9.50
N PHE A 129 11.46 -13.65 10.74
CA PHE A 129 11.31 -12.22 11.02
C PHE A 129 12.49 -11.41 10.47
N TYR A 130 13.71 -11.84 10.76
CA TYR A 130 14.94 -11.21 10.28
C TYR A 130 14.99 -11.20 8.74
N HIS A 131 14.66 -12.33 8.11
CA HIS A 131 14.60 -12.43 6.65
C HIS A 131 13.52 -11.52 6.06
N ALA A 132 12.34 -11.46 6.67
CA ALA A 132 11.22 -10.64 6.20
C ALA A 132 11.53 -9.14 6.25
N LEU A 133 12.29 -8.68 7.25
CA LEU A 133 12.74 -7.30 7.35
C LEU A 133 13.89 -7.01 6.36
N SER A 134 14.90 -7.88 6.29
CA SER A 134 16.11 -7.66 5.49
C SER A 134 15.86 -7.70 3.98
N ILE A 135 15.03 -8.64 3.48
CA ILE A 135 14.72 -8.73 2.05
C ILE A 135 14.02 -7.47 1.50
N ARG A 136 13.35 -6.71 2.38
CA ARG A 136 12.66 -5.46 2.06
C ARG A 136 13.47 -4.20 2.41
N GLY A 137 14.70 -4.38 2.91
CA GLY A 137 15.61 -3.29 3.24
C GLY A 137 15.15 -2.39 4.38
N TYR A 138 14.39 -2.92 5.34
CA TYR A 138 14.11 -2.20 6.60
C TYR A 138 15.33 -2.28 7.51
N ALA A 139 15.70 -1.18 8.14
CA ALA A 139 16.80 -1.11 9.11
C ALA A 139 16.39 -1.64 10.48
N SER A 140 15.10 -1.56 10.83
CA SER A 140 14.56 -2.10 12.07
C SER A 140 13.06 -2.42 11.98
N TRP A 141 12.57 -3.15 12.99
CA TRP A 141 11.16 -3.39 13.24
C TRP A 141 10.35 -2.10 13.39
N GLN A 142 10.88 -1.15 14.17
CA GLN A 142 10.23 0.15 14.37
C GLN A 142 10.12 0.91 13.04
N GLU A 143 11.17 0.90 12.21
CA GLU A 143 11.11 1.53 10.89
C GLU A 143 10.04 0.87 10.01
N TYR A 144 9.96 -0.47 10.02
CA TYR A 144 8.88 -1.18 9.34
C TYR A 144 7.50 -0.70 9.83
N VAL A 145 7.26 -0.69 11.15
CA VAL A 145 5.97 -0.28 11.74
C VAL A 145 5.61 1.14 11.32
N LEU A 146 6.53 2.09 11.48
CA LEU A 146 6.33 3.49 11.10
C LEU A 146 5.99 3.61 9.61
N ARG A 147 6.77 2.96 8.72
CA ARG A 147 6.49 2.99 7.28
C ARG A 147 5.11 2.40 6.95
N GLN A 148 4.67 1.33 7.63
CA GLN A 148 3.33 0.78 7.42
C GLN A 148 2.22 1.71 7.91
N ILE A 149 2.43 2.42 9.03
CA ILE A 149 1.50 3.44 9.51
C ILE A 149 1.36 4.51 8.42
N PHE A 150 2.47 5.11 7.97
CA PHE A 150 2.43 6.14 6.91
C PHE A 150 1.91 5.64 5.57
N TRP A 151 2.04 4.34 5.26
CA TRP A 151 1.35 3.75 4.11
C TRP A 151 -0.19 3.82 4.27
N GLY A 152 -0.72 3.59 5.47
CA GLY A 152 -2.16 3.67 5.72
C GLY A 152 -2.97 2.65 4.92
N LYS A 153 -2.37 1.52 4.51
CA LYS A 153 -3.03 0.50 3.70
C LYS A 153 -4.20 -0.13 4.46
N HIS A 154 -5.39 -0.06 3.86
CA HIS A 154 -6.66 -0.47 4.46
C HIS A 154 -6.99 0.19 5.82
N CYS A 155 -6.44 1.38 6.08
CA CYS A 155 -6.73 2.15 7.29
C CYS A 155 -7.87 3.13 7.02
N THR A 156 -8.96 3.03 7.78
CA THR A 156 -10.14 3.90 7.63
C THR A 156 -9.84 5.35 8.01
N PHE A 157 -9.05 5.57 9.07
CA PHE A 157 -8.60 6.91 9.46
C PHE A 157 -7.79 7.57 8.33
N ALA A 158 -6.82 6.86 7.76
CA ALA A 158 -6.01 7.35 6.66
C ALA A 158 -6.85 7.68 5.41
N GLN A 159 -7.85 6.85 5.10
CA GLN A 159 -8.78 7.10 3.98
C GLN A 159 -9.63 8.35 4.20
N GLN A 160 -10.17 8.56 5.41
CA GLN A 160 -10.95 9.75 5.74
C GLN A 160 -10.09 11.01 5.70
N ALA A 161 -8.86 10.96 6.22
CA ALA A 161 -7.91 12.06 6.16
C ALA A 161 -7.58 12.42 4.70
N ALA A 162 -7.23 11.41 3.89
CA ALA A 162 -6.94 11.60 2.46
C ALA A 162 -8.14 12.15 1.67
N ALA A 163 -9.37 11.78 2.04
CA ALA A 163 -10.58 12.31 1.42
C ALA A 163 -10.96 13.72 1.91
N GLY A 164 -10.38 14.19 3.03
CA GLY A 164 -10.80 15.42 3.71
C GLY A 164 -12.14 15.28 4.44
N ASP A 165 -12.56 14.04 4.74
CA ASP A 165 -13.83 13.71 5.38
C ASP A 165 -13.68 13.58 6.93
N LEU A 166 -12.48 13.83 7.48
CA LEU A 166 -12.29 13.82 8.93
C LEU A 166 -12.98 15.02 9.60
N PRO A 167 -13.67 14.82 10.74
CA PRO A 167 -14.19 15.93 11.53
C PRO A 167 -13.06 16.84 12.02
N ALA A 168 -13.30 18.14 12.09
CA ALA A 168 -12.36 19.09 12.69
C ALA A 168 -12.13 18.83 14.19
N ASP A 169 -13.06 18.12 14.84
CA ASP A 169 -12.94 17.74 16.25
C ASP A 169 -11.91 16.62 16.44
N ALA A 170 -10.80 16.98 17.10
CA ALA A 170 -9.73 16.08 17.47
C ALA A 170 -10.18 14.98 18.46
N ALA A 171 -11.38 15.04 19.04
CA ALA A 171 -11.97 14.02 19.90
C ALA A 171 -12.96 13.09 19.16
N SER A 172 -13.00 13.11 17.82
CA SER A 172 -13.88 12.22 17.07
C SER A 172 -13.51 10.73 17.26
N PRO A 173 -14.46 9.79 17.10
CA PRO A 173 -14.18 8.36 17.24
C PRO A 173 -13.05 7.84 16.33
N ALA A 174 -12.86 8.45 15.16
CA ALA A 174 -11.77 8.11 14.25
C ALA A 174 -10.40 8.51 14.83
N HIS A 175 -10.30 9.71 15.44
CA HIS A 175 -9.09 10.17 16.11
C HIS A 175 -8.80 9.32 17.35
N GLU A 176 -9.80 9.01 18.18
CA GLU A 176 -9.61 8.16 19.37
C GLU A 176 -9.11 6.75 18.99
N ALA A 177 -9.69 6.13 17.96
CA ALA A 177 -9.24 4.84 17.47
C ALA A 177 -7.79 4.89 16.92
N ALA A 178 -7.45 5.95 16.18
CA ALA A 178 -6.09 6.15 15.68
C ALA A 178 -5.09 6.38 16.83
N ARG A 179 -5.41 7.22 17.82
CA ARG A 179 -4.56 7.43 19.01
C ARG A 179 -4.30 6.13 19.77
N HIS A 180 -5.37 5.38 20.05
CA HIS A 180 -5.25 4.09 20.73
C HIS A 180 -4.29 3.15 19.99
N ASP A 181 -4.49 3.00 18.67
CA ASP A 181 -3.66 2.12 17.86
C ASP A 181 -2.20 2.59 17.79
N LEU A 182 -1.95 3.90 17.74
CA LEU A 182 -0.58 4.45 17.71
C LEU A 182 0.17 4.12 19.01
N ASP A 183 -0.46 4.28 20.16
CA ASP A 183 0.15 3.94 21.45
C ASP A 183 0.36 2.42 21.61
N VAL A 184 -0.55 1.61 21.06
CA VAL A 184 -0.39 0.16 20.98
C VAL A 184 0.79 -0.21 20.08
N LEU A 185 0.90 0.39 18.90
CA LEU A 185 2.00 0.12 17.97
C LEU A 185 3.35 0.59 18.51
N GLN A 186 3.38 1.69 19.26
CA GLN A 186 4.56 2.13 20.00
C GLN A 186 5.01 1.05 21.00
N GLN A 187 4.08 0.48 21.79
CA GLN A 187 4.39 -0.60 22.73
C GLN A 187 4.83 -1.89 22.03
N LEU A 188 4.31 -2.17 20.84
CA LEU A 188 4.72 -3.32 20.02
C LEU A 188 6.10 -3.14 19.39
N CYS A 189 6.68 -1.93 19.39
CA CYS A 189 8.03 -1.67 18.88
C CYS A 189 9.14 -2.09 19.87
N VAL A 190 9.09 -3.36 20.28
CA VAL A 190 10.17 -4.00 21.03
C VAL A 190 11.42 -4.08 20.14
N THR A 191 12.54 -3.56 20.63
CA THR A 191 13.79 -3.56 19.84
C THR A 191 14.29 -4.98 19.61
N GLU A 192 15.02 -5.19 18.51
CA GLU A 192 15.67 -6.45 18.19
C GLU A 192 16.61 -6.89 19.31
N SER A 193 17.32 -5.94 19.93
CA SER A 193 18.20 -6.21 21.08
C SER A 193 17.42 -6.72 22.30
N THR A 194 16.25 -6.15 22.58
CA THR A 194 15.37 -6.60 23.64
C THR A 194 14.83 -7.99 23.33
N LEU A 195 14.36 -8.24 22.10
CA LEU A 195 13.94 -9.58 21.68
C LEU A 195 15.07 -10.60 21.85
N VAL A 196 16.30 -10.29 21.42
CA VAL A 196 17.44 -11.20 21.60
C VAL A 196 17.73 -11.45 23.08
N SER A 197 17.65 -10.44 23.95
CA SER A 197 17.79 -10.63 25.40
C SER A 197 16.73 -11.57 25.96
N TRP A 198 15.48 -11.45 25.50
CA TRP A 198 14.39 -12.36 25.87
C TRP A 198 14.69 -13.79 25.43
N PHE A 199 15.21 -13.99 24.22
CA PHE A 199 15.63 -15.31 23.75
C PHE A 199 16.75 -15.93 24.59
N ARG A 200 17.74 -15.14 25.01
CA ARG A 200 18.86 -15.64 25.84
C ARG A 200 18.37 -16.09 27.22
N GLU A 201 17.44 -15.35 27.80
CA GLU A 201 16.86 -15.66 29.10
C GLU A 201 15.89 -16.85 29.04
N THR A 202 15.00 -16.90 28.04
CA THR A 202 14.04 -18.00 27.87
C THR A 202 14.72 -19.29 27.40
N TYR A 203 15.79 -19.19 26.60
CA TYR A 203 16.51 -20.33 26.03
C TYR A 203 18.02 -20.23 26.26
N PRO A 204 18.53 -20.65 27.43
CA PRO A 204 19.96 -20.58 27.75
C PRO A 204 20.88 -21.37 26.79
N SER A 205 20.33 -22.27 25.98
CA SER A 205 21.06 -23.03 24.94
C SER A 205 21.42 -22.20 23.70
N VAL A 206 20.91 -20.97 23.58
CA VAL A 206 21.16 -20.10 22.44
C VAL A 206 22.58 -19.53 22.53
N GLY A 207 23.42 -19.84 21.55
CA GLY A 207 24.83 -19.42 21.56
C GLY A 207 25.04 -17.93 21.29
N ASP A 208 26.09 -17.35 21.88
CA ASP A 208 26.41 -15.92 21.78
C ASP A 208 26.65 -15.43 20.35
N ARG A 209 27.14 -16.31 19.46
CA ARG A 209 27.34 -15.97 18.04
C ARG A 209 26.00 -15.67 17.35
N TRP A 210 24.94 -16.42 17.67
CA TRP A 210 23.61 -16.15 17.15
C TRP A 210 23.09 -14.82 17.69
N ALA A 211 23.21 -14.58 18.99
CA ALA A 211 22.71 -13.34 19.62
C ALA A 211 23.33 -12.09 18.99
N LYS A 212 24.66 -12.07 18.82
CA LYS A 212 25.38 -10.96 18.16
C LYS A 212 24.96 -10.75 16.70
N ALA A 213 24.62 -11.82 15.99
CA ALA A 213 24.15 -11.73 14.61
C ALA A 213 22.69 -11.26 14.53
N ALA A 214 21.86 -11.73 15.47
CA ALA A 214 20.43 -11.44 15.54
C ALA A 214 20.14 -9.99 15.97
N GLU A 215 20.99 -9.38 16.81
CA GLU A 215 20.90 -7.97 17.23
C GLU A 215 21.12 -6.98 16.08
N ARG A 216 21.77 -7.40 14.99
CA ARG A 216 22.15 -6.53 13.87
C ARG A 216 21.38 -6.93 12.62
N LEU A 217 20.35 -6.17 12.26
CA LEU A 217 19.83 -6.23 10.90
C LEU A 217 20.91 -5.68 9.93
N ALA A 218 21.35 -6.48 8.96
CA ALA A 218 22.17 -5.99 7.84
C ALA A 218 21.26 -5.12 6.94
N LEU A 219 21.60 -3.90 6.51
CA LEU A 219 22.88 -3.40 5.98
C LEU A 219 23.09 -1.89 6.28
N PRO A 220 24.34 -1.39 6.23
CA PRO A 220 24.60 0.02 5.98
C PRO A 220 24.04 0.35 4.59
N SER A 221 23.10 1.31 4.52
CA SER A 221 22.78 1.94 3.24
C SER A 221 24.07 2.56 2.70
N GLY A 222 24.64 1.94 1.66
CA GLY A 222 25.58 2.61 0.79
C GLY A 222 24.86 3.80 0.16
N GLY A 223 24.97 4.95 0.84
CA GLY A 223 24.56 6.23 0.30
C GLY A 223 25.40 6.54 -0.93
N ARG A 224 24.96 6.09 -2.11
CA ARG A 224 25.11 6.95 -3.29
C ARG A 224 24.12 8.07 -3.09
N GLY A 225 24.60 9.14 -2.45
CA GLY A 225 23.97 10.44 -2.52
C GLY A 225 23.86 10.82 -3.99
N GLY A 226 22.68 10.57 -4.56
CA GLY A 226 22.19 11.47 -5.59
C GLY A 226 21.80 12.72 -4.83
N GLU A 227 22.55 13.80 -5.03
CA GLU A 227 22.14 15.15 -4.69
C GLU A 227 20.84 15.44 -5.46
N GLY A 228 19.72 15.01 -4.89
CA GLY A 228 18.40 15.52 -5.25
C GLY A 228 18.29 16.86 -4.56
N GLY A 229 18.45 17.93 -5.34
CA GLY A 229 18.32 19.30 -4.87
C GLY A 229 17.12 19.46 -3.95
N ASP A 230 17.40 20.04 -2.79
CA ASP A 230 16.41 20.53 -1.85
C ASP A 230 15.59 21.62 -2.55
N SER A 231 14.40 21.24 -3.03
CA SER A 231 13.31 22.18 -3.21
C SER A 231 12.34 21.95 -2.07
N GLY A 232 12.66 22.55 -0.92
CA GLY A 232 11.74 22.81 0.17
C GLY A 232 10.56 23.66 -0.33
N GLY A 233 9.59 23.01 -0.94
CA GLY A 233 8.25 23.52 -1.18
C GLY A 233 7.30 22.55 -0.53
N GLY A 234 6.45 23.03 0.38
CA GLY A 234 5.38 22.23 0.96
C GLY A 234 4.59 21.58 -0.17
N GLY A 235 4.71 20.26 -0.31
CA GLY A 235 4.10 19.46 -1.37
C GLY A 235 2.60 19.31 -1.17
N GLY A 236 1.90 20.42 -1.01
CA GLY A 236 0.46 20.47 -1.20
C GLY A 236 0.17 20.44 -2.69
N GLY A 237 -0.78 19.62 -3.10
CA GLY A 237 -1.36 19.75 -4.43
C GLY A 237 -2.09 21.08 -4.57
N PRO A 238 -2.79 21.31 -5.70
CA PRO A 238 -3.73 22.43 -5.84
C PRO A 238 -4.62 22.56 -4.60
N ALA A 239 -5.02 23.78 -4.21
CA ALA A 239 -5.73 24.02 -2.95
C ALA A 239 -6.89 23.04 -2.72
N GLY A 240 -6.85 22.30 -1.61
CA GLY A 240 -7.86 21.28 -1.28
C GLY A 240 -7.66 19.91 -1.95
N MET A 241 -6.63 19.71 -2.78
CA MET A 241 -6.27 18.43 -3.40
C MET A 241 -5.07 17.78 -2.71
N CYS A 242 -4.87 16.48 -2.93
CA CYS A 242 -3.64 15.80 -2.55
C CYS A 242 -2.56 16.10 -3.60
N GLY A 243 -1.34 16.32 -3.14
CA GLY A 243 -0.15 16.49 -3.96
C GLY A 243 0.47 15.16 -4.42
N PRO A 244 1.75 15.19 -4.83
CA PRO A 244 2.45 13.97 -5.25
C PRO A 244 2.55 12.95 -4.11
N PRO A 245 2.71 11.65 -4.43
CA PRO A 245 3.03 10.63 -3.45
C PRO A 245 4.24 11.01 -2.61
N ALA A 246 4.23 10.63 -1.33
CA ALA A 246 5.33 10.93 -0.43
C ALA A 246 6.59 10.15 -0.82
N THR A 247 7.74 10.82 -0.83
CA THR A 247 9.04 10.16 -0.98
C THR A 247 9.38 9.37 0.27
N LEU A 248 10.25 8.37 0.13
CA LEU A 248 10.70 7.57 1.27
C LEU A 248 11.39 8.41 2.35
N GLU A 249 12.14 9.44 1.96
CA GLU A 249 12.80 10.33 2.91
C GLU A 249 11.79 11.21 3.66
N GLN A 250 10.73 11.68 3.00
CA GLN A 250 9.63 12.38 3.67
C GLN A 250 8.91 11.47 4.67
N ILE A 251 8.63 10.23 4.30
CA ILE A 251 8.03 9.22 5.20
C ILE A 251 8.98 8.96 6.38
N ARG A 252 10.28 8.80 6.14
CA ARG A 252 11.28 8.56 7.18
C ARG A 252 11.35 9.73 8.15
N ARG A 253 11.46 10.96 7.67
CA ARG A 253 11.47 12.17 8.52
C ARG A 253 10.18 12.34 9.32
N ALA A 254 9.02 12.02 8.72
CA ALA A 254 7.76 12.07 9.44
C ALA A 254 7.66 10.95 10.51
N GLY A 255 8.17 9.76 10.19
CA GLY A 255 8.34 8.65 11.11
C GLY A 255 9.25 9.00 12.28
N ASP A 256 10.38 9.66 12.04
CA ASP A 256 11.32 10.10 13.08
C ASP A 256 10.68 11.11 14.03
N ARG A 257 9.83 12.03 13.52
CA ARG A 257 9.05 12.95 14.36
C ARG A 257 8.03 12.23 15.24
N LEU A 258 7.28 11.29 14.65
CA LEU A 258 6.32 10.46 15.39
C LEU A 258 7.02 9.62 16.46
N ALA A 259 8.15 9.01 16.10
CA ALA A 259 8.98 8.20 16.99
C ALA A 259 9.61 8.99 18.14
N GLY A 260 9.93 10.26 17.91
CA GLY A 260 10.48 11.16 18.92
C GLY A 260 9.44 11.70 19.91
N SER A 261 8.15 11.43 19.68
CA SER A 261 7.07 11.83 20.59
C SER A 261 7.05 10.92 21.83
N TRP A 262 6.64 11.46 22.98
CA TRP A 262 6.51 10.67 24.21
C TRP A 262 5.50 9.54 24.03
N GLN A 263 4.31 9.87 23.55
CA GLN A 263 3.34 8.92 23.03
C GLN A 263 3.18 9.14 21.52
N TRP A 264 3.07 8.06 20.74
CA TRP A 264 2.83 8.21 19.31
C TRP A 264 1.47 8.86 19.01
N SER A 265 0.49 8.73 19.90
CA SER A 265 -0.78 9.44 19.79
C SER A 265 -0.66 10.97 19.84
N ASP A 266 0.40 11.51 20.45
CA ASP A 266 0.67 12.96 20.47
C ASP A 266 1.01 13.51 19.07
N GLY A 267 1.58 12.66 18.20
CA GLY A 267 1.95 13.00 16.83
C GLY A 267 0.88 12.66 15.77
N LEU A 268 -0.38 12.49 16.18
CA LEU A 268 -1.47 12.14 15.26
C LEU A 268 -1.69 13.19 14.16
N ASP A 269 -1.44 14.46 14.47
CA ASP A 269 -1.48 15.59 13.53
C ASP A 269 -0.49 15.42 12.38
N VAL A 270 0.72 14.90 12.66
CA VAL A 270 1.73 14.59 11.64
C VAL A 270 1.22 13.57 10.63
N LEU A 271 0.47 12.56 11.11
CA LEU A 271 -0.11 11.52 10.27
C LEU A 271 -1.29 12.05 9.46
N GLN A 272 -2.19 12.80 10.10
CA GLN A 272 -3.32 13.41 9.41
C GLN A 272 -2.84 14.32 8.27
N ALA A 273 -1.91 15.24 8.57
CA ALA A 273 -1.32 16.13 7.58
C ALA A 273 -0.63 15.36 6.45
N HIS A 274 0.02 14.24 6.75
CA HIS A 274 0.61 13.38 5.72
C HIS A 274 -0.42 12.80 4.77
N TYR A 275 -1.50 12.18 5.29
CA TYR A 275 -2.54 11.61 4.44
C TYR A 275 -3.31 12.67 3.67
N GLU A 276 -3.53 13.83 4.27
CA GLU A 276 -4.15 14.97 3.60
C GLU A 276 -3.26 15.54 2.49
N ALA A 277 -1.95 15.51 2.65
CA ALA A 277 -1.01 16.01 1.64
C ALA A 277 -0.80 15.00 0.51
N HIS A 278 -0.66 13.71 0.80
CA HIS A 278 -0.18 12.73 -0.17
C HIS A 278 -1.21 11.68 -0.58
N GLY A 279 -2.31 11.56 0.17
CA GLY A 279 -3.24 10.44 0.06
C GLY A 279 -2.85 9.25 0.96
N ALA A 280 -3.56 8.13 0.80
CA ALA A 280 -3.37 6.93 1.62
C ALA A 280 -3.34 5.65 0.77
N GLY A 281 -2.75 4.59 1.31
CA GLY A 281 -2.64 3.29 0.68
C GLY A 281 -1.81 3.34 -0.61
N LEU A 282 -2.23 2.58 -1.62
CA LEU A 282 -1.53 2.52 -2.91
C LEU A 282 -1.44 3.90 -3.59
N LEU A 283 -2.53 4.68 -3.50
CA LEU A 283 -2.61 6.00 -4.12
C LEU A 283 -1.83 7.07 -3.34
N GLY A 284 -1.44 6.80 -2.09
CA GLY A 284 -0.55 7.66 -1.31
C GLY A 284 0.94 7.47 -1.61
N LEU A 285 1.31 6.30 -2.15
CA LEU A 285 2.71 5.89 -2.34
C LEU A 285 3.14 5.77 -3.80
N HIS A 286 2.20 5.59 -4.72
CA HIS A 286 2.51 5.34 -6.12
C HIS A 286 1.87 6.39 -7.03
N TRP A 287 2.66 6.87 -8.00
CA TRP A 287 2.16 7.69 -9.11
C TRP A 287 1.32 6.86 -10.06
N VAL A 288 1.76 5.62 -10.33
CA VAL A 288 1.14 4.71 -11.27
C VAL A 288 0.68 3.46 -10.54
N VAL A 289 -0.59 3.10 -10.70
CA VAL A 289 -1.22 1.92 -10.08
C VAL A 289 -1.89 1.10 -11.17
N ALA A 290 -1.77 -0.22 -11.10
CA ALA A 290 -2.41 -1.11 -12.03
C ALA A 290 -3.88 -1.35 -11.65
N TRP A 291 -4.74 -1.53 -12.65
CA TRP A 291 -6.07 -2.11 -12.48
C TRP A 291 -6.02 -3.55 -12.99
N GLU A 292 -6.21 -4.50 -12.09
CA GLU A 292 -6.13 -5.93 -12.39
C GLU A 292 -7.19 -6.69 -11.60
N GLY A 293 -7.88 -7.63 -12.25
CA GLY A 293 -8.87 -8.49 -11.58
C GLY A 293 -9.89 -7.71 -10.74
N ASP A 294 -10.43 -6.62 -11.28
CA ASP A 294 -11.40 -5.73 -10.63
C ASP A 294 -10.86 -4.99 -9.36
N HIS A 295 -9.54 -4.86 -9.19
CA HIS A 295 -8.95 -4.12 -8.08
C HIS A 295 -7.70 -3.32 -8.44
N LEU A 296 -7.38 -2.34 -7.59
CA LEU A 296 -6.13 -1.59 -7.67
C LEU A 296 -5.00 -2.46 -7.13
N ALA A 297 -3.93 -2.57 -7.91
CA ALA A 297 -2.77 -3.39 -7.62
C ALA A 297 -1.47 -2.58 -7.80
N GLU A 298 -0.42 -2.99 -7.09
CA GLU A 298 0.93 -2.51 -7.35
C GLU A 298 1.37 -2.99 -8.74
N LEU A 299 1.99 -2.11 -9.54
CA LEU A 299 2.41 -2.46 -10.91
C LEU A 299 3.47 -3.58 -10.94
N GLU A 300 4.30 -3.66 -9.91
CA GLU A 300 5.31 -4.73 -9.72
C GLU A 300 5.19 -5.26 -8.28
N PRO A 301 5.10 -6.60 -8.07
CA PRO A 301 5.00 -7.17 -6.72
C PRO A 301 6.21 -6.81 -5.85
N ALA A 302 5.95 -6.38 -4.61
CA ALA A 302 6.92 -6.00 -3.58
C ALA A 302 7.98 -7.05 -3.16
N GLU A 303 8.14 -8.17 -3.89
CA GLU A 303 9.17 -9.18 -3.58
C GLU A 303 10.55 -8.82 -4.16
N THR A 304 10.63 -7.91 -5.12
CA THR A 304 11.89 -7.46 -5.77
C THR A 304 12.15 -5.96 -5.68
N ALA A 305 11.15 -5.15 -5.34
CA ALA A 305 11.27 -3.70 -5.34
C ALA A 305 11.80 -3.17 -4.00
N GLN A 306 13.02 -2.62 -4.02
CA GLN A 306 13.32 -1.51 -3.12
C GLN A 306 12.23 -0.43 -3.29
N PRO A 307 11.96 0.44 -2.29
CA PRO A 307 11.01 1.55 -2.39
C PRO A 307 11.35 2.63 -3.43
N ARG A 308 12.20 2.32 -4.42
CA ARG A 308 12.37 3.08 -5.65
C ARG A 308 11.22 2.70 -6.56
N SER A 309 10.13 3.44 -6.47
CA SER A 309 8.92 3.22 -7.27
C SER A 309 9.29 3.16 -8.76
N PRO A 310 9.17 1.99 -9.43
CA PRO A 310 9.51 1.84 -10.86
C PRO A 310 8.67 2.75 -11.76
N SER A 311 7.56 3.29 -11.22
CA SER A 311 6.68 4.26 -11.87
C SER A 311 7.42 5.50 -12.37
N TRP A 312 8.35 6.06 -11.58
CA TRP A 312 9.06 7.27 -11.97
C TRP A 312 10.18 7.01 -12.97
N GLU A 313 10.94 5.91 -12.83
CA GLU A 313 11.96 5.58 -13.83
C GLU A 313 11.34 5.25 -15.20
N LEU A 314 10.15 4.65 -15.22
CA LEU A 314 9.37 4.44 -16.44
C LEU A 314 8.90 5.78 -17.03
N LEU A 315 8.26 6.64 -16.22
CA LEU A 315 7.82 7.98 -16.68
C LEU A 315 9.00 8.84 -17.15
N GLY A 316 10.09 8.90 -16.38
CA GLY A 316 11.29 9.69 -16.66
C GLY A 316 12.07 9.23 -17.89
N ARG A 317 12.09 7.92 -18.19
CA ARG A 317 12.65 7.42 -19.47
C ARG A 317 11.82 7.86 -20.68
N LEU A 318 10.52 8.14 -20.49
CA LEU A 318 9.57 8.48 -21.57
C LEU A 318 9.43 10.00 -21.78
N VAL A 319 9.90 10.84 -20.86
CA VAL A 319 9.97 12.32 -21.00
C VAL A 319 10.80 12.76 -22.20
N GLY A 320 11.76 11.94 -22.68
CA GLY A 320 12.63 12.28 -23.81
C GLY A 320 12.00 12.18 -25.21
N ALA A 321 10.75 11.70 -25.33
CA ALA A 321 10.19 11.27 -26.62
C ALA A 321 9.36 12.33 -27.40
N GLY A 322 9.30 13.59 -26.97
CA GLY A 322 8.49 14.61 -27.66
C GLY A 322 7.00 14.40 -27.48
N ALA A 323 6.55 14.37 -26.22
CA ALA A 323 5.14 14.26 -25.89
C ALA A 323 4.31 15.42 -26.50
N PRO A 324 3.17 15.14 -27.16
CA PRO A 324 2.32 16.19 -27.71
C PRO A 324 1.86 17.19 -26.62
N PRO A 325 2.10 18.50 -26.78
CA PRO A 325 1.74 19.51 -25.78
C PRO A 325 0.27 19.44 -25.37
N ALA A 326 -0.63 19.24 -26.33
CA ALA A 326 -2.07 19.13 -26.09
C ALA A 326 -2.46 18.05 -25.06
N LEU A 327 -1.73 16.90 -25.02
CA LEU A 327 -2.01 15.84 -24.05
C LEU A 327 -1.55 16.24 -22.64
N ALA A 328 -0.42 16.94 -22.55
CA ALA A 328 0.15 17.41 -21.28
C ALA A 328 -0.70 18.55 -20.72
N ASP A 329 -1.08 19.52 -21.57
CA ASP A 329 -1.93 20.66 -21.20
C ASP A 329 -3.30 20.18 -20.70
N ASN A 330 -3.94 19.22 -21.39
CA ASN A 330 -5.20 18.62 -20.96
C ASN A 330 -5.09 17.91 -19.59
N ALA A 331 -3.97 17.21 -19.33
CA ALA A 331 -3.74 16.56 -18.05
C ALA A 331 -3.50 17.57 -16.91
N MET A 332 -2.79 18.66 -17.19
CA MET A 332 -2.56 19.75 -16.24
C MET A 332 -3.84 20.53 -15.94
N GLU A 333 -4.67 20.79 -16.94
CA GLU A 333 -5.98 21.43 -16.77
C GLU A 333 -6.91 20.58 -15.90
N HIS A 334 -6.99 19.27 -16.17
CA HIS A 334 -7.73 18.32 -15.34
C HIS A 334 -7.24 18.31 -13.89
N LEU A 335 -5.91 18.30 -13.69
CA LEU A 335 -5.31 18.35 -12.36
C LEU A 335 -5.69 19.63 -11.61
N ALA A 336 -5.74 20.77 -12.30
CA ALA A 336 -6.17 22.05 -11.73
C ALA A 336 -7.68 22.11 -11.43
N GLY A 337 -8.45 21.07 -11.77
CA GLY A 337 -9.89 21.00 -11.58
C GLY A 337 -10.71 21.59 -12.73
N GLY A 338 -10.08 21.84 -13.88
CA GLY A 338 -10.75 22.19 -15.13
C GLY A 338 -11.46 21.00 -15.76
N GLY A 339 -12.23 21.26 -16.82
CA GLY A 339 -12.96 20.26 -17.60
C GLY A 339 -12.07 19.64 -18.67
N GLY A 340 -11.10 18.81 -18.26
CA GLY A 340 -10.28 18.05 -19.21
C GLY A 340 -11.10 17.01 -19.96
N GLY A 341 -10.61 16.62 -21.13
CA GLY A 341 -11.28 15.70 -22.04
C GLY A 341 -10.66 14.31 -22.12
N HIS A 342 -11.47 13.31 -22.50
CA HIS A 342 -10.98 11.98 -22.86
C HIS A 342 -10.12 12.05 -24.13
N CYS A 343 -8.97 11.37 -24.11
CA CYS A 343 -7.97 11.47 -25.17
C CYS A 343 -7.82 10.15 -25.93
N LEU A 344 -7.78 10.24 -27.26
CA LEU A 344 -7.44 9.13 -28.15
C LEU A 344 -6.19 9.45 -28.96
N VAL A 345 -5.11 8.72 -28.66
CA VAL A 345 -3.81 8.86 -29.30
C VAL A 345 -3.64 7.80 -30.39
N ARG A 346 -3.39 8.24 -31.61
CA ARG A 346 -3.27 7.37 -32.78
C ARG A 346 -1.86 7.39 -33.31
N GLY A 347 -1.39 6.26 -33.80
CA GLY A 347 -0.14 6.18 -34.54
C GLY A 347 0.14 4.75 -35.00
N PRO A 348 0.79 4.55 -36.17
CA PRO A 348 1.19 3.22 -36.62
C PRO A 348 1.94 2.43 -35.55
N ALA A 349 1.88 1.10 -35.61
CA ALA A 349 2.67 0.26 -34.70
C ALA A 349 4.16 0.67 -34.74
N GLY A 350 4.77 0.83 -33.57
CA GLY A 350 6.17 1.27 -33.45
C GLY A 350 6.39 2.79 -33.35
N THR A 351 5.35 3.63 -33.47
CA THR A 351 5.44 5.11 -33.33
C THR A 351 5.49 5.63 -31.88
N ALA A 352 5.78 4.75 -30.91
CA ALA A 352 5.93 5.10 -29.50
C ALA A 352 4.72 5.89 -28.92
N THR A 353 3.49 5.62 -29.38
CA THR A 353 2.25 6.27 -28.89
C THR A 353 2.05 6.11 -27.39
N SER A 354 2.34 4.93 -26.84
CA SER A 354 2.39 4.70 -25.39
C SER A 354 3.41 5.63 -24.73
N ALA A 355 4.62 5.75 -25.27
CA ALA A 355 5.65 6.65 -24.72
C ALA A 355 5.22 8.11 -24.73
N ALA A 356 4.52 8.55 -25.78
CA ALA A 356 3.96 9.89 -25.87
C ALA A 356 2.92 10.16 -24.77
N VAL A 357 2.02 9.20 -24.50
CA VAL A 357 1.05 9.30 -23.39
C VAL A 357 1.76 9.38 -22.05
N TRP A 358 2.65 8.44 -21.76
CA TRP A 358 3.37 8.41 -20.49
C TRP A 358 4.25 9.65 -20.29
N GLY A 359 4.91 10.14 -21.35
CA GLY A 359 5.70 11.37 -21.32
C GLY A 359 4.83 12.60 -21.06
N ALA A 360 3.65 12.69 -21.68
CA ALA A 360 2.71 13.80 -21.46
C ALA A 360 2.20 13.85 -20.01
N LEU A 361 1.93 12.68 -19.42
CA LEU A 361 1.43 12.57 -18.05
C LEU A 361 2.50 12.82 -16.98
N ALA A 362 3.78 12.78 -17.33
CA ALA A 362 4.88 12.89 -16.37
C ALA A 362 4.88 14.22 -15.61
N ALA A 363 4.59 15.35 -16.29
CA ALA A 363 4.53 16.66 -15.65
C ALA A 363 3.38 16.74 -14.64
N ALA A 364 2.16 16.39 -15.06
CA ALA A 364 1.00 16.37 -14.19
C ALA A 364 1.15 15.38 -13.01
N ALA A 365 1.82 14.24 -13.23
CA ALA A 365 2.10 13.27 -12.17
C ALA A 365 3.02 13.86 -11.07
N ARG A 366 3.98 14.72 -11.44
CA ARG A 366 4.85 15.40 -10.44
C ARG A 366 4.07 16.38 -9.57
N GLU A 367 2.99 16.95 -10.10
CA GLU A 367 2.12 17.89 -9.38
C GLU A 367 0.99 17.21 -8.59
N GLY A 368 0.82 15.89 -8.72
CA GLY A 368 -0.14 15.12 -7.93
C GLY A 368 -1.17 14.30 -8.72
N LEU A 369 -1.11 14.28 -10.05
CA LEU A 369 -1.95 13.37 -10.84
C LEU A 369 -1.58 11.90 -10.54
N ARG A 370 -2.59 11.03 -10.44
CA ARG A 370 -2.41 9.58 -10.35
C ARG A 370 -2.75 8.93 -11.69
N VAL A 371 -1.93 7.98 -12.11
CA VAL A 371 -2.16 7.24 -13.36
C VAL A 371 -2.63 5.83 -13.02
N ILE A 372 -3.75 5.42 -13.61
CA ILE A 372 -4.29 4.06 -13.49
C ILE A 372 -4.03 3.32 -14.79
N HIS A 373 -3.18 2.30 -14.76
CA HIS A 373 -2.87 1.48 -15.92
C HIS A 373 -3.82 0.29 -16.03
N LEU A 374 -4.53 0.14 -17.14
CA LEU A 374 -5.37 -1.03 -17.41
C LEU A 374 -4.51 -2.20 -17.95
N SER A 375 -3.84 -2.95 -17.06
CA SER A 375 -2.87 -3.99 -17.43
C SER A 375 -3.44 -5.12 -18.31
N GLY A 376 -4.74 -5.38 -18.25
CA GLY A 376 -5.41 -6.40 -19.08
C GLY A 376 -5.88 -5.90 -20.45
N GLY A 377 -5.56 -4.64 -20.79
CA GLY A 377 -5.98 -3.99 -22.02
C GLY A 377 -7.50 -3.98 -22.19
N SER A 378 -7.95 -4.12 -23.44
CA SER A 378 -9.38 -4.03 -23.79
C SER A 378 -10.25 -5.08 -23.08
N ARG A 379 -9.70 -6.22 -22.64
CA ARG A 379 -10.45 -7.28 -21.94
C ARG A 379 -10.99 -6.85 -20.57
N GLN A 380 -10.48 -5.77 -20.00
CA GLN A 380 -10.97 -5.21 -18.74
C GLN A 380 -12.11 -4.21 -18.92
N LEU A 381 -12.51 -3.91 -20.16
CA LEU A 381 -13.57 -2.95 -20.48
C LEU A 381 -14.98 -3.56 -20.36
N THR A 382 -15.20 -4.42 -19.37
CA THR A 382 -16.54 -4.94 -19.09
C THR A 382 -17.34 -3.93 -18.29
N HIS A 383 -18.67 -4.00 -18.39
CA HIS A 383 -19.56 -3.11 -17.62
C HIS A 383 -19.24 -3.18 -16.12
N LYS A 384 -19.04 -4.40 -15.60
CA LYS A 384 -18.73 -4.65 -14.19
C LYS A 384 -17.40 -4.04 -13.76
N SER A 385 -16.36 -4.19 -14.57
CA SER A 385 -15.02 -3.68 -14.25
C SER A 385 -15.01 -2.14 -14.27
N LEU A 386 -15.62 -1.52 -15.28
CA LEU A 386 -15.73 -0.06 -15.38
C LEU A 386 -16.59 0.55 -14.26
N ASP A 387 -17.70 -0.08 -13.88
CA ASP A 387 -18.52 0.34 -12.72
C ASP A 387 -17.69 0.35 -11.42
N GLN A 388 -16.94 -0.74 -11.19
CA GLN A 388 -16.12 -0.87 -9.99
C GLN A 388 -14.94 0.09 -9.98
N LEU A 389 -14.30 0.31 -11.13
CA LEU A 389 -13.25 1.30 -11.28
C LEU A 389 -13.81 2.70 -10.99
N GLY A 390 -14.91 3.07 -11.64
CA GLY A 390 -15.57 4.36 -11.48
C GLY A 390 -15.91 4.66 -10.01
N ARG A 391 -16.57 3.72 -9.33
CA ARG A 391 -16.90 3.85 -7.91
C ARG A 391 -15.66 4.00 -7.03
N LYS A 392 -14.59 3.23 -7.30
CA LYS A 392 -13.36 3.32 -6.49
C LYS A 392 -12.65 4.65 -6.68
N LEU A 393 -12.53 5.15 -7.91
CA LEU A 393 -11.90 6.45 -8.16
C LEU A 393 -12.72 7.60 -7.56
N ALA A 394 -14.06 7.52 -7.64
CA ALA A 394 -14.96 8.54 -7.09
C ALA A 394 -14.86 8.70 -5.56
N LEU A 395 -14.40 7.67 -4.82
CA LEU A 395 -14.14 7.78 -3.38
C LEU A 395 -13.00 8.75 -3.06
N HIS A 396 -12.08 8.97 -4.01
CA HIS A 396 -10.90 9.80 -3.83
C HIS A 396 -11.09 11.20 -4.40
N LYS A 397 -12.02 11.96 -3.79
CA LYS A 397 -12.46 13.29 -4.25
C LYS A 397 -11.32 14.32 -4.38
N ARG A 398 -10.27 14.16 -3.57
CA ARG A 398 -9.09 15.04 -3.53
C ARG A 398 -7.95 14.60 -4.45
N LEU A 399 -8.14 13.54 -5.23
CA LEU A 399 -7.18 13.06 -6.24
C LEU A 399 -7.78 13.20 -7.64
N ARG A 400 -6.94 13.52 -8.61
CA ARG A 400 -7.24 13.40 -10.04
C ARG A 400 -6.53 12.21 -10.64
N PHE A 401 -7.24 11.54 -11.54
CA PHE A 401 -6.76 10.35 -12.21
C PHE A 401 -6.70 10.54 -13.73
N VAL A 402 -5.74 9.88 -14.37
CA VAL A 402 -5.83 9.51 -15.78
C VAL A 402 -5.75 7.99 -15.87
N VAL A 403 -6.78 7.38 -16.44
CA VAL A 403 -6.81 5.96 -16.76
C VAL A 403 -6.15 5.78 -18.13
N VAL A 404 -5.06 5.04 -18.19
CA VAL A 404 -4.33 4.74 -19.42
C VAL A 404 -4.75 3.36 -19.93
N LEU A 405 -5.22 3.35 -21.17
CA LEU A 405 -5.54 2.15 -21.92
C LEU A 405 -4.61 2.05 -23.13
N GLU A 406 -3.70 1.09 -23.10
CA GLU A 406 -2.81 0.85 -24.23
C GLU A 406 -3.46 -0.06 -25.27
N ASN A 407 -3.29 0.28 -26.55
CA ASN A 407 -3.73 -0.52 -27.70
C ASN A 407 -5.23 -0.90 -27.62
N LEU A 408 -6.08 0.13 -27.58
CA LEU A 408 -7.53 0.02 -27.69
C LEU A 408 -7.89 -0.69 -29.00
N GLN A 409 -8.52 -1.85 -28.85
CA GLN A 409 -9.03 -2.67 -29.94
C GLN A 409 -10.44 -3.10 -29.57
N THR A 410 -11.43 -2.59 -30.28
CA THR A 410 -12.84 -2.93 -30.07
C THR A 410 -13.47 -3.43 -31.35
N ARG A 411 -14.51 -4.26 -31.23
CA ARG A 411 -15.33 -4.70 -32.36
C ARG A 411 -16.77 -4.21 -32.17
N MET A 412 -17.50 -3.95 -33.26
CA MET A 412 -18.93 -3.65 -33.17
C MET A 412 -19.67 -4.78 -32.45
N GLY A 413 -20.60 -4.43 -31.56
CA GLY A 413 -21.37 -5.39 -30.77
C GLY A 413 -20.59 -6.11 -29.66
N SER A 414 -19.31 -5.78 -29.47
CA SER A 414 -18.55 -6.27 -28.31
C SER A 414 -19.01 -5.59 -27.01
N GLU A 415 -18.85 -6.30 -25.89
CA GLU A 415 -19.16 -5.75 -24.56
C GLU A 415 -18.25 -4.55 -24.27
N GLU A 416 -16.99 -4.63 -24.69
CA GLU A 416 -15.97 -3.58 -24.53
C GLU A 416 -16.40 -2.27 -25.21
N HIS A 417 -16.86 -2.36 -26.45
CA HIS A 417 -17.35 -1.20 -27.20
C HIS A 417 -18.58 -0.58 -26.54
N SER A 418 -19.58 -1.42 -26.25
CA SER A 418 -20.86 -0.96 -25.70
C SER A 418 -20.67 -0.33 -24.32
N SER A 419 -19.79 -0.91 -23.48
CA SER A 419 -19.48 -0.40 -22.15
C SER A 419 -18.73 0.93 -22.23
N LEU A 420 -17.73 1.06 -23.10
CA LEU A 420 -17.02 2.34 -23.29
C LEU A 420 -17.96 3.46 -23.75
N VAL A 421 -18.79 3.21 -24.77
CA VAL A 421 -19.77 4.20 -25.26
C VAL A 421 -20.72 4.60 -24.13
N MET A 422 -21.25 3.62 -23.40
CA MET A 422 -22.18 3.86 -22.29
C MET A 422 -21.55 4.77 -21.22
N TYR A 423 -20.34 4.46 -20.75
CA TYR A 423 -19.68 5.23 -19.69
C TYR A 423 -19.18 6.61 -20.14
N LEU A 424 -18.62 6.72 -21.34
CA LEU A 424 -18.06 7.98 -21.84
C LEU A 424 -19.16 8.93 -22.35
N SER A 425 -20.24 8.42 -22.94
CA SER A 425 -21.39 9.23 -23.35
C SER A 425 -22.36 9.56 -22.20
N GLY A 426 -22.25 8.88 -21.05
CA GLY A 426 -23.23 8.96 -19.97
C GLY A 426 -24.58 8.32 -20.29
N MET A 427 -24.68 7.50 -21.34
CA MET A 427 -25.92 6.81 -21.70
C MET A 427 -26.26 5.72 -20.68
N GLY A 428 -27.55 5.47 -20.48
CA GLY A 428 -27.99 4.38 -19.58
C GLY A 428 -27.73 4.62 -18.09
N GLY A 429 -27.46 5.86 -17.68
CA GLY A 429 -27.28 6.25 -16.28
C GLY A 429 -25.94 5.85 -15.66
N SER A 430 -25.05 5.21 -16.42
CA SER A 430 -23.67 4.96 -16.03
C SER A 430 -22.82 6.16 -16.41
N LEU A 431 -22.03 6.67 -15.46
CA LEU A 431 -21.23 7.88 -15.65
C LEU A 431 -19.77 7.58 -15.33
N TRP A 432 -18.88 8.01 -16.24
CA TRP A 432 -17.46 8.06 -15.94
C TRP A 432 -17.21 9.00 -14.74
N PRO A 433 -16.33 8.64 -13.79
CA PRO A 433 -16.09 9.47 -12.61
C PRO A 433 -15.47 10.83 -13.01
N ALA A 434 -16.06 11.92 -12.50
CA ALA A 434 -15.64 13.29 -12.84
C ALA A 434 -14.19 13.64 -12.43
N ASN A 435 -13.57 12.84 -11.55
CA ASN A 435 -12.17 13.02 -11.16
C ASN A 435 -11.19 12.15 -11.95
N ALA A 436 -11.63 11.47 -13.01
CA ALA A 436 -10.75 10.69 -13.87
C ALA A 436 -10.95 11.02 -15.35
N LEU A 437 -9.89 10.98 -16.14
CA LEU A 437 -9.95 10.97 -17.61
C LEU A 437 -9.53 9.60 -18.15
N LEU A 438 -9.83 9.34 -19.43
CA LEU A 438 -9.37 8.16 -20.15
C LEU A 438 -8.41 8.60 -21.26
N TYR A 439 -7.19 8.08 -21.26
CA TYR A 439 -6.20 8.26 -22.32
C TYR A 439 -6.00 6.88 -22.98
N ALA A 440 -6.48 6.74 -24.20
CA ALA A 440 -6.39 5.50 -24.96
C ALA A 440 -5.38 5.64 -26.11
N THR A 441 -4.55 4.61 -26.34
CA THR A 441 -3.73 4.54 -27.56
C THR A 441 -4.32 3.54 -28.55
N THR A 442 -4.20 3.79 -29.85
CA THR A 442 -4.60 2.83 -30.89
C THR A 442 -3.65 2.86 -32.08
N THR A 443 -3.47 1.70 -32.72
CA THR A 443 -2.71 1.57 -33.97
C THR A 443 -3.57 1.77 -35.21
N ALA A 444 -4.88 1.93 -35.05
CA ALA A 444 -5.80 2.19 -36.14
C ALA A 444 -5.54 3.58 -36.74
N THR A 445 -5.19 3.62 -38.03
CA THR A 445 -5.00 4.86 -38.81
C THR A 445 -6.31 5.38 -39.41
N GLY A 446 -7.41 4.62 -39.29
CA GLY A 446 -8.76 5.00 -39.70
C GLY A 446 -9.73 5.03 -38.50
N PRO A 447 -11.05 5.10 -38.75
CA PRO A 447 -12.03 5.03 -37.67
C PRO A 447 -11.85 3.74 -36.86
N LEU A 448 -12.03 3.80 -35.55
CA LEU A 448 -11.92 2.66 -34.63
C LEU A 448 -12.79 1.47 -35.10
N LEU A 449 -13.84 1.74 -35.88
CA LEU A 449 -14.75 0.75 -36.49
C LEU A 449 -15.08 1.13 -37.95
N PRO A 450 -14.25 0.72 -38.94
CA PRO A 450 -14.48 1.06 -40.34
C PRO A 450 -15.74 0.39 -40.90
N GLY A 451 -16.58 1.16 -41.62
CA GLY A 451 -17.75 0.66 -42.36
C GLY A 451 -19.10 0.70 -41.61
N SER A 452 -19.17 1.36 -40.45
CA SER A 452 -20.44 1.58 -39.74
C SER A 452 -20.91 3.03 -39.91
N SER A 453 -22.21 3.26 -40.13
CA SER A 453 -22.82 4.60 -40.06
C SER A 453 -22.61 5.24 -38.69
N ASP A 454 -22.44 4.40 -37.66
CA ASP A 454 -22.34 4.75 -36.24
C ASP A 454 -20.90 4.61 -35.70
N GLY A 455 -19.90 4.30 -36.54
CA GLY A 455 -18.52 4.04 -36.12
C GLY A 455 -17.82 5.24 -35.49
N GLY A 456 -18.39 6.43 -35.71
CA GLY A 456 -17.99 7.67 -35.06
C GLY A 456 -18.55 7.85 -33.65
N VAL A 457 -19.46 7.01 -33.14
CA VAL A 457 -20.05 7.21 -31.82
C VAL A 457 -19.00 7.07 -30.71
N LEU A 458 -18.20 6.00 -30.74
CA LEU A 458 -17.13 5.84 -29.76
C LEU A 458 -16.01 6.87 -29.98
N GLU A 459 -15.69 7.22 -31.22
CA GLU A 459 -14.69 8.26 -31.48
C GLU A 459 -15.14 9.64 -31.00
N GLY A 460 -16.43 9.95 -31.16
CA GLY A 460 -17.06 11.17 -30.67
C GLY A 460 -17.21 11.20 -29.14
N CYS A 461 -16.95 10.09 -28.44
CA CYS A 461 -16.81 10.08 -26.99
C CYS A 461 -15.44 10.57 -26.51
N PHE A 462 -14.46 10.73 -27.42
CA PHE A 462 -13.15 11.30 -27.10
C PHE A 462 -13.14 12.77 -27.51
N ASP A 463 -12.90 13.64 -26.53
CA ASP A 463 -12.88 15.09 -26.72
C ASP A 463 -11.61 15.56 -27.46
N LEU A 464 -10.50 14.82 -27.30
CA LEU A 464 -9.22 15.14 -27.92
C LEU A 464 -8.67 13.93 -28.69
N SER A 465 -8.34 14.12 -29.96
CA SER A 465 -7.61 13.11 -30.75
C SER A 465 -6.27 13.65 -31.24
N VAL A 466 -5.20 12.90 -30.96
CA VAL A 466 -3.82 13.30 -31.29
C VAL A 466 -3.16 12.22 -32.13
N ASN A 467 -2.56 12.62 -33.25
CA ASN A 467 -1.79 11.74 -34.11
C ASN A 467 -0.30 11.87 -33.78
N VAL A 468 0.33 10.74 -33.43
CA VAL A 468 1.77 10.63 -33.21
C VAL A 468 2.39 10.00 -34.47
N GLY A 469 3.18 10.80 -35.19
CA GLY A 469 3.94 10.33 -36.34
C GLY A 469 5.20 9.55 -35.93
N PRO A 470 5.86 8.85 -36.87
CA PRO A 470 7.18 8.30 -36.61
C PRO A 470 8.15 9.44 -36.19
N PRO A 471 9.13 9.15 -35.30
CA PRO A 471 10.08 10.16 -34.86
C PRO A 471 10.77 10.81 -36.07
N PRO A 472 11.00 12.13 -36.05
CA PRO A 472 11.62 12.84 -37.16
C PRO A 472 13.01 12.25 -37.44
N GLY A 473 13.16 11.63 -38.62
CA GLY A 473 14.40 10.98 -39.06
C GLY A 473 14.30 9.50 -39.39
N HIS A 474 13.16 8.83 -39.12
CA HIS A 474 12.93 7.48 -39.62
C HIS A 474 12.24 7.56 -41.00
N ASP A 475 13.04 7.56 -42.06
CA ASP A 475 12.54 7.32 -43.41
C ASP A 475 12.05 5.87 -43.48
N PRO A 476 10.77 5.58 -43.78
CA PRO A 476 10.29 4.21 -43.99
C PRO A 476 10.79 3.61 -45.32
N SER A 477 11.53 4.39 -46.12
CA SER A 477 12.08 4.01 -47.43
C SER A 477 13.51 3.44 -47.37
N ILE A 478 14.10 3.28 -46.18
CA ILE A 478 15.49 2.79 -45.99
C ILE A 478 15.51 1.51 -45.17
#